data_AF-A0A7M3SYB5-F1
#
_entry.id   AF-A0A7M3SYB5-F1
#
_cell.length_a   1.000
_cell.length_b   1.000
_cell.length_c   1.000
_cell.angle_alpha   90.00
_cell.angle_beta   90.00
_cell.angle_gamma   90.00
#
_symmetry.space_group_name_H-M   'P 1'
#
loop_
_entity.id
_entity.type
_entity.pdbx_description
1 polymer ?
#
loop_
_entity_poly.entity_id
_entity_poly.type
_entity_poly.pdbx_seq_one_letter_code
_entity_poly.pdbx_strand_id
1 'polypeptide(L)'
;MYKKALFILGLCAGIVSCTNDEENPYLITSNQVGPLKKEIRINQLDSIFKNDSIVRQTSGPQEFRSTDEIKIFSQDGEALLSLEPLQEFDSTSTIGYIRILDPRYETKNGITIQSTFKDIVENYNISRIENTINSAVVFIDEINAYITIDKDQLPTSLRYDTDSKIMASQIPDTAKIKYFMIYWN
;
A
#
# COMPACT_ATOMS: atom_id res chain seq x y z
N MET A 1 -26.85 56.43 -28.94
CA MET A 1 -27.21 55.71 -27.71
C MET A 1 -27.02 54.21 -27.95
N TYR A 2 -26.07 53.60 -27.23
CA TYR A 2 -26.01 52.20 -26.73
C TYR A 2 -26.66 51.07 -27.59
N LYS A 3 -26.00 49.99 -28.00
CA LYS A 3 -25.02 49.16 -27.27
C LYS A 3 -24.26 48.25 -28.26
N LYS A 4 -22.96 48.09 -28.03
CA LYS A 4 -22.12 47.04 -28.61
C LYS A 4 -22.51 45.71 -27.97
N ALA A 5 -22.82 44.69 -28.78
CA ALA A 5 -22.92 43.31 -28.32
C ALA A 5 -21.67 42.56 -28.79
N LEU A 6 -20.69 42.41 -27.89
CA LEU A 6 -19.57 41.49 -28.06
C LEU A 6 -20.08 40.06 -27.81
N PHE A 7 -20.00 39.21 -28.82
CA PHE A 7 -20.21 37.77 -28.69
C PHE A 7 -18.84 37.14 -28.36
N ILE A 8 -18.58 36.89 -27.08
CA ILE A 8 -17.42 36.12 -26.63
C ILE A 8 -17.85 34.66 -26.60
N LEU A 9 -17.47 33.91 -27.64
CA LEU A 9 -17.60 32.46 -27.67
C LEU A 9 -16.45 31.86 -26.84
N GLY A 10 -16.71 31.61 -25.56
CA GLY A 10 -15.76 31.01 -24.64
C GLY A 10 -15.51 29.55 -25.01
N LEU A 11 -14.29 29.26 -25.46
CA LEU A 11 -13.76 27.92 -25.66
C LEU A 11 -13.54 27.27 -24.28
N CYS A 12 -14.50 26.47 -23.81
CA CYS A 12 -14.28 25.55 -22.70
C CYS A 12 -13.40 24.39 -23.20
N ALA A 13 -12.09 24.60 -23.24
CA ALA A 13 -11.13 23.52 -23.32
C ALA A 13 -11.10 22.84 -21.94
N GLY A 14 -11.92 21.80 -21.78
CA GLY A 14 -11.78 20.88 -20.66
C GLY A 14 -10.44 20.18 -20.77
N ILE A 15 -9.50 20.55 -19.91
CA ILE A 15 -8.29 19.77 -19.64
C ILE A 15 -8.72 18.47 -18.94
N VAL A 16 -9.12 17.48 -19.73
CA VAL A 16 -9.11 16.09 -19.28
C VAL A 16 -7.64 15.71 -19.23
N SER A 17 -7.03 15.89 -18.07
CA SER A 17 -5.70 15.34 -17.79
C SER A 17 -5.85 13.83 -17.72
N CYS A 18 -5.72 13.15 -18.85
CA CYS A 18 -5.41 11.72 -18.87
C CYS A 18 -3.97 11.58 -18.39
N THR A 19 -3.76 11.53 -17.07
CA THR A 19 -2.53 10.99 -16.52
C THR A 19 -2.53 9.52 -16.84
N ASN A 20 -1.60 9.05 -17.68
CA ASN A 20 -1.43 7.62 -17.90
C ASN A 20 -1.04 7.01 -16.55
N ASP A 21 -1.86 6.08 -16.02
CA ASP A 21 -1.61 5.38 -14.75
C ASP A 21 -0.20 4.74 -14.71
N GLU A 22 0.36 4.39 -15.88
CA GLU A 22 1.71 3.83 -16.01
C GLU A 22 2.84 4.79 -15.60
N GLU A 23 2.59 6.11 -15.55
CA GLU A 23 3.58 7.11 -15.15
C GLU A 23 3.48 7.51 -13.67
N ASN A 24 2.46 7.08 -12.92
CA ASN A 24 2.32 7.44 -11.51
C ASN A 24 3.30 6.63 -10.64
N PRO A 25 4.34 7.26 -10.06
CA PRO A 25 5.38 6.55 -9.30
C PRO A 25 4.89 6.01 -7.95
N TYR A 26 3.66 6.32 -7.56
CA TYR A 26 3.07 5.94 -6.28
C TYR A 26 1.77 5.12 -6.42
N LEU A 27 1.41 4.70 -7.64
CA LEU A 27 0.19 3.92 -7.86
C LEU A 27 0.28 2.51 -7.25
N ILE A 28 -0.77 2.09 -6.54
CA ILE A 28 -0.99 0.73 -6.06
C ILE A 28 -2.09 0.05 -6.90
N THR A 29 -1.78 -1.13 -7.43
CA THR A 29 -2.72 -2.07 -8.04
C THR A 29 -2.42 -3.50 -7.56
N SER A 30 -3.20 -4.49 -8.03
CA SER A 30 -2.95 -5.91 -7.73
C SER A 30 -1.62 -6.44 -8.27
N ASN A 31 -1.00 -5.77 -9.23
CA ASN A 31 0.23 -6.20 -9.92
C ASN A 31 1.34 -5.13 -9.97
N GLN A 32 1.12 -3.97 -9.37
CA GLN A 32 2.05 -2.85 -9.38
C GLN A 32 2.03 -2.10 -8.04
N VAL A 33 3.21 -1.72 -7.54
CA VAL A 33 3.37 -0.77 -6.43
C VAL A 33 4.44 0.25 -6.83
N GLY A 34 4.00 1.44 -7.23
CA GLY A 34 4.86 2.46 -7.82
C GLY A 34 5.66 1.90 -8.99
N PRO A 35 7.00 1.92 -8.96
CA PRO A 35 7.83 1.39 -10.04
C PRO A 35 7.97 -0.15 -10.03
N LEU A 36 7.50 -0.82 -8.98
CA LEU A 36 7.59 -2.28 -8.85
C LEU A 36 6.44 -2.94 -9.59
N LYS A 37 6.75 -3.91 -10.45
CA LYS A 37 5.78 -4.83 -11.05
C LYS A 37 5.97 -6.23 -10.47
N LYS A 38 4.91 -7.04 -10.50
CA LYS A 38 4.90 -8.38 -9.88
C LYS A 38 6.05 -9.29 -10.32
N GLU A 39 6.48 -9.19 -11.57
CA GLU A 39 7.53 -9.98 -12.19
C GLU A 39 8.97 -9.51 -11.88
N ILE A 40 9.13 -8.37 -11.20
CA ILE A 40 10.45 -7.83 -10.84
C ILE A 40 11.17 -8.76 -9.87
N ARG A 41 12.45 -9.01 -10.19
CA ARG A 41 13.36 -9.78 -9.34
C ARG A 41 14.12 -8.88 -8.38
N ILE A 42 14.53 -9.45 -7.24
CA ILE A 42 15.29 -8.73 -6.20
C ILE A 42 16.58 -8.11 -6.76
N ASN A 43 17.29 -8.78 -7.66
CA ASN A 43 18.51 -8.27 -8.29
C ASN A 43 18.30 -7.10 -9.27
N GLN A 44 17.04 -6.75 -9.60
CA GLN A 44 16.72 -5.60 -10.46
C GLN A 44 16.45 -4.33 -9.65
N LEU A 45 16.30 -4.44 -8.32
CA LEU A 45 15.94 -3.33 -7.46
C LEU A 45 16.92 -2.16 -7.53
N ASP A 46 18.23 -2.44 -7.61
CA ASP A 46 19.26 -1.38 -7.69
C ASP A 46 19.13 -0.54 -8.97
N SER A 47 18.60 -1.10 -10.06
CA SER A 47 18.33 -0.35 -11.30
C SER A 47 17.03 0.45 -11.21
N ILE A 48 16.01 -0.09 -10.56
CA ILE A 48 14.68 0.54 -10.43
C ILE A 48 14.78 1.74 -9.50
N PHE A 49 15.42 1.54 -8.34
CA PHE A 49 15.61 2.53 -7.30
C PHE A 49 17.01 3.14 -7.37
N LYS A 50 17.54 3.35 -8.59
CA LYS A 50 18.92 3.87 -8.82
C LYS A 50 19.22 5.21 -8.14
N ASN A 51 18.16 5.96 -7.86
CA ASN A 51 18.21 7.27 -7.26
C ASN A 51 17.96 7.22 -5.75
N ASP A 52 17.44 6.11 -5.24
CA ASP A 52 16.97 5.93 -3.87
C ASP A 52 17.96 5.07 -3.08
N SER A 53 17.76 5.01 -1.77
CA SER A 53 18.60 4.21 -0.88
C SER A 53 17.95 2.85 -0.60
N ILE A 54 18.69 1.77 -0.88
CA ILE A 54 18.26 0.41 -0.59
C ILE A 54 19.08 -0.14 0.57
N VAL A 55 18.42 -0.49 1.66
CA VAL A 55 19.04 -1.09 2.85
C VAL A 55 18.65 -2.56 2.93
N ARG A 56 19.66 -3.42 2.97
CA ARG A 56 19.52 -4.88 3.12
C ARG A 56 20.21 -5.29 4.43
N GLN A 57 19.69 -6.29 5.12
CA GLN A 57 20.38 -6.84 6.29
C GLN A 57 21.62 -7.62 5.84
N THR A 58 22.78 -6.96 5.85
CA THR A 58 24.07 -7.52 5.36
C THR A 58 25.01 -7.96 6.48
N SER A 59 24.67 -7.67 7.74
CA SER A 59 25.50 -8.00 8.90
C SER A 59 25.09 -9.32 9.56
N GLY A 60 26.10 -10.09 9.97
CA GLY A 60 25.95 -11.42 10.56
C GLY A 60 26.13 -12.57 9.55
N PRO A 61 26.49 -13.78 10.02
CA PRO A 61 26.51 -14.96 9.17
C PRO A 61 25.12 -15.23 8.61
N GLN A 62 25.05 -15.75 7.38
CA GLN A 62 23.78 -15.95 6.67
C GLN A 62 22.79 -16.79 7.49
N GLU A 63 23.30 -17.77 8.26
CA GLU A 63 22.49 -18.64 9.13
C GLU A 63 21.85 -17.91 10.33
N PHE A 64 22.29 -16.69 10.63
CA PHE A 64 21.77 -15.86 11.74
C PHE A 64 21.09 -14.58 11.26
N ARG A 65 20.92 -14.40 9.94
CA ARG A 65 20.09 -13.32 9.43
C ARG A 65 18.64 -13.67 9.70
N SER A 66 17.98 -12.84 10.50
CA SER A 66 16.62 -13.08 10.97
C SER A 66 15.56 -12.85 9.90
N THR A 67 15.87 -12.06 8.86
CA THR A 67 14.94 -11.68 7.78
C THR A 67 15.72 -11.23 6.54
N ASP A 68 15.22 -11.51 5.33
CA ASP A 68 15.66 -10.83 4.09
C ASP A 68 14.83 -9.58 3.78
N GLU A 69 14.46 -8.85 4.83
CA GLU A 69 13.77 -7.58 4.68
C GLU A 69 14.66 -6.59 3.91
N ILE A 70 14.10 -6.01 2.85
CA ILE A 70 14.74 -4.99 2.03
C ILE A 70 13.96 -3.69 2.21
N LYS A 71 14.62 -2.65 2.74
CA LYS A 71 14.00 -1.34 2.96
C LYS A 71 14.41 -0.38 1.86
N ILE A 72 13.42 0.34 1.33
CA ILE A 72 13.60 1.38 0.32
C ILE A 72 13.35 2.73 0.97
N PHE A 73 14.29 3.66 0.81
CA PHE A 73 14.19 5.02 1.28
C PHE A 73 14.39 6.01 0.15
N SER A 74 13.69 7.14 0.18
CA SER A 74 13.91 8.23 -0.76
C SER A 74 15.33 8.82 -0.61
N GLN A 75 15.72 9.66 -1.57
CA GLN A 75 16.95 10.47 -1.48
C GLN A 75 17.03 11.31 -0.20
N ASP A 76 15.89 11.75 0.31
CA ASP A 76 15.78 12.57 1.51
C ASP A 76 15.75 11.72 2.80
N GLY A 77 15.82 10.39 2.68
CA GLY A 77 15.85 9.45 3.80
C GLY A 77 14.48 9.04 4.34
N GLU A 78 13.38 9.38 3.64
CA GLU A 78 12.03 8.96 4.02
C GLU A 78 11.82 7.48 3.68
N ALA A 79 11.22 6.70 4.59
CA ALA A 79 10.95 5.29 4.34
C ALA A 79 9.77 5.13 3.36
N LEU A 80 10.03 4.52 2.20
CA LEU A 80 9.04 4.33 1.14
C LEU A 80 8.31 2.99 1.29
N LEU A 81 9.09 1.91 1.26
CA LEU A 81 8.59 0.54 1.20
C LEU A 81 9.48 -0.38 2.05
N SER A 82 8.88 -1.45 2.58
CA SER A 82 9.63 -2.63 3.04
C SER A 82 9.22 -3.83 2.19
N LEU A 83 10.19 -4.57 1.66
CA LEU A 83 10.00 -5.67 0.73
C LEU A 83 10.49 -6.97 1.35
N GLU A 84 9.74 -8.04 1.13
CA GLU A 84 10.16 -9.41 1.47
C GLU A 84 10.16 -10.24 0.18
N PRO A 85 11.29 -10.91 -0.16
CA PRO A 85 11.35 -11.84 -1.27
C PRO A 85 10.37 -13.00 -1.09
N LEU A 86 9.84 -13.54 -2.19
CA LEU A 86 9.02 -14.75 -2.15
C LEU A 86 9.83 -15.98 -1.70
N GLN A 87 11.10 -16.02 -2.10
CA GLN A 87 12.07 -17.01 -1.68
C GLN A 87 13.23 -16.29 -1.01
N GLU A 88 13.39 -16.50 0.30
CA GLU A 88 14.50 -15.98 1.06
C GLU A 88 15.83 -16.48 0.48
N PHE A 89 16.81 -15.58 0.51
CA PHE A 89 18.21 -15.71 0.13
C PHE A 89 18.44 -16.01 -1.35
N ASP A 90 17.42 -15.76 -2.19
CA ASP A 90 17.47 -15.89 -3.65
C ASP A 90 17.27 -14.53 -4.33
N SER A 91 18.36 -13.96 -4.85
CA SER A 91 18.32 -12.69 -5.59
C SER A 91 17.55 -12.76 -6.93
N THR A 92 17.29 -13.95 -7.45
CA THR A 92 16.48 -14.18 -8.65
C THR A 92 15.00 -14.36 -8.34
N SER A 93 14.65 -14.44 -7.06
CA SER A 93 13.28 -14.47 -6.58
C SER A 93 12.55 -13.16 -6.92
N THR A 94 11.23 -13.24 -7.02
CA THR A 94 10.33 -12.09 -7.10
C THR A 94 9.97 -11.60 -5.71
N ILE A 95 9.29 -10.47 -5.65
CA ILE A 95 8.80 -9.91 -4.38
C ILE A 95 7.54 -10.66 -3.95
N GLY A 96 7.49 -11.13 -2.70
CA GLY A 96 6.34 -11.82 -2.12
C GLY A 96 5.44 -10.88 -1.32
N TYR A 97 6.03 -9.99 -0.50
CA TYR A 97 5.28 -9.01 0.28
C TYR A 97 5.88 -7.61 0.16
N ILE A 98 4.99 -6.62 0.19
CA ILE A 98 5.33 -5.21 0.15
C ILE A 98 4.56 -4.51 1.25
N ARG A 99 5.27 -3.91 2.20
CA ARG A 99 4.70 -3.00 3.18
C ARG A 99 4.81 -1.56 2.68
N ILE A 100 3.68 -0.89 2.60
CA ILE A 100 3.61 0.54 2.28
C ILE A 100 3.91 1.35 3.54
N LEU A 101 4.89 2.26 3.46
CA LEU A 101 5.29 3.12 4.58
C LEU A 101 5.01 4.59 4.28
N ASP A 102 5.11 4.99 3.02
CA ASP A 102 4.91 6.37 2.59
C ASP A 102 3.45 6.64 2.15
N PRO A 103 2.83 7.72 2.63
CA PRO A 103 1.43 8.05 2.35
C PRO A 103 1.15 8.55 0.93
N ARG A 104 2.19 8.84 0.13
CA ARG A 104 2.02 9.18 -1.29
C ARG A 104 1.53 7.97 -2.10
N TYR A 105 1.80 6.75 -1.65
CA TYR A 105 1.29 5.55 -2.29
C TYR A 105 -0.22 5.42 -2.11
N GLU A 106 -0.94 5.39 -3.24
CA GLU A 106 -2.40 5.33 -3.27
C GLU A 106 -2.91 4.29 -4.26
N THR A 107 -4.04 3.66 -3.93
CA THR A 107 -4.77 2.85 -4.90
C THR A 107 -5.53 3.73 -5.90
N LYS A 108 -6.03 3.15 -6.99
CA LYS A 108 -6.93 3.86 -7.93
C LYS A 108 -8.16 4.49 -7.28
N ASN A 109 -8.58 3.96 -6.13
CA ASN A 109 -9.72 4.46 -5.37
C ASN A 109 -9.28 5.39 -4.21
N GLY A 110 -8.03 5.86 -4.22
CA GLY A 110 -7.52 6.85 -3.26
C GLY A 110 -7.18 6.31 -1.87
N ILE A 111 -7.03 5.00 -1.70
CA ILE A 111 -6.66 4.40 -0.40
C ILE A 111 -5.16 4.49 -0.18
N THR A 112 -4.77 5.03 0.98
CA THR A 112 -3.37 5.17 1.41
C THR A 112 -3.19 4.58 2.82
N ILE A 113 -1.95 4.55 3.33
CA ILE A 113 -1.67 4.15 4.73
C ILE A 113 -2.35 5.07 5.76
N GLN A 114 -2.75 6.29 5.40
CA GLN A 114 -3.43 7.23 6.30
C GLN A 114 -4.96 7.08 6.33
N SER A 115 -5.50 6.26 5.44
CA SER A 115 -6.92 5.97 5.35
C SER A 115 -7.47 5.32 6.63
N THR A 116 -8.78 5.40 6.77
CA THR A 116 -9.56 4.80 7.85
C THR A 116 -10.24 3.53 7.40
N PHE A 117 -10.75 2.75 8.34
CA PHE A 117 -11.56 1.58 8.04
C PHE A 117 -12.80 1.93 7.20
N LYS A 118 -13.42 3.09 7.47
CA LYS A 118 -14.53 3.60 6.66
C LYS A 118 -14.14 3.75 5.18
N ASP A 119 -13.00 4.39 4.92
CA ASP A 119 -12.53 4.59 3.55
C ASP A 119 -12.34 3.24 2.84
N ILE A 120 -11.87 2.21 3.54
CA ILE A 120 -11.74 0.85 2.99
C ILE A 120 -13.11 0.28 2.59
N VAL A 121 -14.10 0.28 3.48
CA VAL A 121 -15.41 -0.34 3.19
C VAL A 121 -16.25 0.42 2.18
N GLU A 122 -16.00 1.73 2.00
CA GLU A 122 -16.67 2.53 0.97
C GLU A 122 -16.07 2.30 -0.43
N ASN A 123 -14.81 1.87 -0.53
CA ASN A 123 -14.09 1.74 -1.79
C ASN A 123 -13.77 0.30 -2.22
N TYR A 124 -13.84 -0.67 -1.30
CA TYR A 124 -13.49 -2.06 -1.56
C TYR A 124 -14.35 -3.07 -0.79
N ASN A 125 -14.49 -4.26 -1.38
CA ASN A 125 -15.11 -5.40 -0.71
C ASN A 125 -14.09 -6.11 0.20
N ILE A 126 -14.43 -6.28 1.48
CA ILE A 126 -13.63 -7.07 2.41
C ILE A 126 -13.87 -8.56 2.13
N SER A 127 -12.80 -9.30 1.81
CA SER A 127 -12.89 -10.75 1.56
C SER A 127 -13.00 -11.53 2.87
N ARG A 128 -12.19 -11.18 3.87
CA ARG A 128 -12.25 -11.74 5.22
C ARG A 128 -11.60 -10.81 6.24
N ILE A 129 -11.90 -11.07 7.51
CA ILE A 129 -11.24 -10.45 8.66
C ILE A 129 -10.74 -11.56 9.55
N GLU A 130 -9.42 -11.57 9.80
CA GLU A 130 -8.77 -12.50 10.70
C GLU A 130 -8.49 -11.81 12.03
N ASN A 131 -8.73 -12.56 13.11
CA ASN A 131 -8.51 -12.10 14.47
C ASN A 131 -7.14 -12.61 14.94
N THR A 132 -6.24 -11.71 15.30
CA THR A 132 -4.92 -12.04 15.84
C THR A 132 -4.72 -11.44 17.23
N ILE A 133 -3.63 -11.81 17.90
CA ILE A 133 -3.29 -11.34 19.25
C ILE A 133 -3.33 -9.82 19.36
N ASN A 134 -2.80 -9.10 18.37
CA ASN A 134 -2.60 -7.65 18.46
C ASN A 134 -3.36 -6.86 17.38
N SER A 135 -4.00 -7.52 16.42
CA SER A 135 -4.72 -6.83 15.35
C SER A 135 -5.91 -7.61 14.80
N ALA A 136 -6.84 -6.87 14.20
CA ALA A 136 -7.70 -7.40 13.16
C ALA A 136 -7.00 -7.23 11.81
N VAL A 137 -6.87 -8.31 11.03
CA VAL A 137 -6.29 -8.30 9.69
C VAL A 137 -7.43 -8.36 8.69
N VAL A 138 -7.57 -7.30 7.90
CA VAL A 138 -8.66 -7.13 6.93
C VAL A 138 -8.10 -7.35 5.53
N PHE A 139 -8.60 -8.36 4.83
CA PHE A 139 -8.12 -8.73 3.50
C PHE A 139 -8.99 -8.13 2.39
N ILE A 140 -8.33 -7.71 1.32
CA ILE A 140 -8.90 -7.05 0.14
C ILE A 140 -8.31 -7.74 -1.09
N ASP A 141 -8.93 -8.85 -1.50
CA ASP A 141 -8.39 -9.73 -2.53
C ASP A 141 -8.34 -9.06 -3.92
N GLU A 142 -9.20 -8.07 -4.18
CA GLU A 142 -9.25 -7.33 -5.46
C GLU A 142 -7.90 -6.71 -5.84
N ILE A 143 -7.16 -6.22 -4.85
CA ILE A 143 -5.85 -5.57 -5.02
C ILE A 143 -4.71 -6.38 -4.41
N ASN A 144 -4.95 -7.65 -4.07
CA ASN A 144 -4.02 -8.50 -3.32
C ASN A 144 -3.43 -7.80 -2.09
N ALA A 145 -4.30 -7.18 -1.28
CA ALA A 145 -3.87 -6.43 -0.12
C ALA A 145 -4.45 -6.98 1.18
N TYR A 146 -3.79 -6.64 2.28
CA TYR A 146 -4.42 -6.64 3.58
C TYR A 146 -3.98 -5.42 4.39
N ILE A 147 -4.88 -4.94 5.23
CA ILE A 147 -4.60 -3.90 6.21
C ILE A 147 -4.73 -4.49 7.61
N THR A 148 -3.99 -3.91 8.55
CA THR A 148 -4.12 -4.28 9.97
C THR A 148 -4.65 -3.12 10.76
N ILE A 149 -5.57 -3.41 11.69
CA ILE A 149 -6.11 -2.45 12.65
C ILE A 149 -5.73 -2.97 14.03
N ASP A 150 -5.15 -2.10 14.83
CA ASP A 150 -4.72 -2.45 16.18
C ASP A 150 -5.94 -2.79 17.06
N LYS A 151 -5.79 -3.80 17.92
CA LYS A 151 -6.84 -4.22 18.86
C LYS A 151 -7.29 -3.08 19.75
N ASP A 152 -6.41 -2.15 20.11
CA ASP A 152 -6.77 -1.01 20.95
C ASP A 152 -7.86 -0.10 20.35
N GLN A 153 -8.00 -0.09 19.01
CA GLN A 153 -9.02 0.66 18.29
C GLN A 153 -10.37 -0.07 18.20
N LEU A 154 -10.43 -1.34 18.61
CA LEU A 154 -11.66 -2.13 18.60
C LEU A 154 -12.44 -2.01 19.92
N PRO A 155 -13.74 -2.36 19.93
CA PRO A 155 -14.53 -2.46 21.16
C PRO A 155 -13.85 -3.36 22.19
N THR A 156 -13.99 -3.01 23.48
CA THR A 156 -13.33 -3.72 24.59
C THR A 156 -13.54 -5.23 24.58
N SER A 157 -14.71 -5.71 24.17
CA SER A 157 -15.03 -7.14 24.06
C SER A 157 -14.12 -7.91 23.09
N LEU A 158 -13.54 -7.23 22.09
CA LEU A 158 -12.67 -7.83 21.09
C LEU A 158 -11.19 -7.63 21.39
N ARG A 159 -10.81 -6.75 22.35
CA ARG A 159 -9.40 -6.36 22.57
C ARG A 159 -8.51 -7.49 23.06
N TYR A 160 -9.08 -8.40 23.85
CA TYR A 160 -8.36 -9.49 24.50
C TYR A 160 -8.79 -10.88 24.00
N ASP A 161 -9.60 -10.90 22.94
CA ASP A 161 -10.15 -12.12 22.36
C ASP A 161 -9.54 -12.35 20.98
N THR A 162 -8.98 -13.54 20.78
CA THR A 162 -8.38 -14.00 19.52
C THR A 162 -9.23 -15.03 18.79
N ASP A 163 -10.23 -15.59 19.46
CA ASP A 163 -10.94 -16.78 18.96
C ASP A 163 -12.21 -16.38 18.21
N SER A 164 -12.90 -15.34 18.67
CA SER A 164 -14.14 -14.92 18.00
C SER A 164 -13.85 -14.31 16.64
N LYS A 165 -14.74 -14.62 15.69
CA LYS A 165 -14.78 -13.95 14.40
C LYS A 165 -15.17 -12.48 14.59
N ILE A 166 -14.34 -11.58 14.05
CA ILE A 166 -14.64 -10.15 14.00
C ILE A 166 -15.50 -9.86 12.77
N MET A 167 -16.62 -9.17 12.96
CA MET A 167 -17.44 -8.65 11.87
C MET A 167 -17.02 -7.23 11.50
N ALA A 168 -17.11 -6.88 10.22
CA ALA A 168 -16.79 -5.53 9.73
C ALA A 168 -17.57 -4.44 10.49
N SER A 169 -18.85 -4.68 10.80
CA SER A 169 -19.70 -3.75 11.57
C SER A 169 -19.27 -3.51 13.02
N GLN A 170 -18.34 -4.31 13.55
CA GLN A 170 -17.79 -4.15 14.90
C GLN A 170 -16.50 -3.32 14.90
N ILE A 171 -15.90 -3.07 13.73
CA ILE A 171 -14.71 -2.22 13.61
C ILE A 171 -15.18 -0.78 13.44
N PRO A 172 -14.73 0.16 14.29
CA PRO A 172 -15.13 1.56 14.15
C PRO A 172 -14.68 2.16 12.82
N ASP A 173 -15.55 2.93 12.18
CA ASP A 173 -15.27 3.69 10.96
C ASP A 173 -13.99 4.51 11.03
N THR A 174 -13.71 5.12 12.20
CA THR A 174 -12.54 5.98 12.42
C THR A 174 -11.24 5.21 12.65
N ALA A 175 -11.29 3.88 12.74
CA ALA A 175 -10.13 3.07 13.03
C ALA A 175 -9.04 3.28 11.95
N LYS A 176 -7.82 3.55 12.39
CA LYS A 176 -6.66 3.84 11.54
C LYS A 176 -5.95 2.56 11.13
N ILE A 177 -5.48 2.54 9.89
CA ILE A 177 -4.63 1.49 9.38
C ILE A 177 -3.27 1.56 10.10
N LYS A 178 -2.86 0.44 10.70
CA LYS A 178 -1.53 0.28 11.30
C LYS A 178 -0.51 -0.14 10.25
N TYR A 179 -0.84 -1.15 9.45
CA TYR A 179 -0.03 -1.63 8.33
C TYR A 179 -0.89 -1.78 7.10
N PHE A 180 -0.33 -1.41 5.94
CA PHE A 180 -0.91 -1.66 4.62
C PHE A 180 0.08 -2.51 3.83
N MET A 181 -0.36 -3.72 3.50
CA MET A 181 0.47 -4.76 2.91
C MET A 181 -0.13 -5.17 1.57
N ILE A 182 0.73 -5.32 0.57
CA ILE A 182 0.44 -5.99 -0.70
C ILE A 182 1.16 -7.34 -0.68
N TYR A 183 0.52 -8.38 -1.21
CA TYR A 183 1.11 -9.70 -1.34
C TYR A 183 1.01 -10.21 -2.78
N TRP A 184 2.07 -10.86 -3.24
CA TRP A 184 2.18 -11.40 -4.59
C TRP A 184 2.58 -12.87 -4.52
N ASN A 185 1.85 -13.71 -5.26
CA ASN A 185 2.15 -15.14 -5.45
C ASN A 185 3.09 -15.38 -6.63
#